data_AF-A0A5K3FAS2-F1
#
_entry.id   AF-A0A5K3FAS2-F1
#
_cell.length_a   1.000
_cell.length_b   1.000
_cell.length_c   1.000
_cell.angle_alpha   90.00
_cell.angle_beta   90.00
_cell.angle_gamma   90.00
#
_symmetry.space_group_name_H-M   'P 1'
#
loop_
_entity.id
_entity.type
_entity.pdbx_description
1 polymer ?
#
loop_
_entity_poly.entity_id
_entity_poly.type
_entity_poly.pdbx_seq_one_letter_code
_entity_poly.pdbx_strand_id
1 'polypeptide(L)'
;MPLESGQRIYSNDYKLDIYLRMVEAYFELNDPTQAEVYVNRASLLQNECKDQKLIMRFKTAYARLLDFKKKFLEAGQRYAELSIRFRGLASEAERTTFLERALLSALLAGAGHQRARLLASLYKDERCQTLQGFPILEKMYKRRLISRESLRSLHPLLIHYYPQLFGSANEAGDASVKGDGCEQREQQLQDVLERVVVEHNMLAASLIYNNITLENLGELLEVEASQAESIAAQMICEDRLIAQIDQIDGVVYFEKESVPASASSKVQGLWMSVNRIIEGIEADHPAWVAAHSGEVT
;
A
#
# COMPACT_ATOMS: atom_id res chain seq x y z
N MET A 1 30.17 20.06 -13.86
CA MET A 1 29.98 20.60 -15.22
C MET A 1 28.95 21.72 -15.18
N PRO A 2 29.21 22.90 -15.77
CA PRO A 2 28.22 23.99 -15.82
C PRO A 2 27.19 23.71 -16.92
N LEU A 3 26.06 23.10 -16.54
CA LEU A 3 24.97 22.75 -17.45
C LEU A 3 24.03 23.94 -17.75
N GLU A 4 24.01 24.91 -16.85
CA GLU A 4 23.13 26.10 -16.89
C GLU A 4 23.92 27.40 -17.08
N SER A 5 25.13 27.47 -16.50
CA SER A 5 25.98 28.68 -16.46
C SER A 5 27.11 28.69 -17.50
N GLY A 6 27.16 27.69 -18.38
CA GLY A 6 28.18 27.59 -19.43
C GLY A 6 27.78 28.29 -20.72
N GLN A 7 28.78 28.72 -21.52
CA GLN A 7 28.54 29.30 -22.85
C GLN A 7 27.99 28.28 -23.87
N ARG A 8 28.12 26.97 -23.59
CA ARG A 8 27.67 25.89 -24.48
C ARG A 8 26.22 25.50 -24.17
N ILE A 9 25.35 25.60 -25.16
CA ILE A 9 23.94 25.17 -25.07
C ILE A 9 23.87 23.65 -25.32
N TYR A 10 23.29 22.92 -24.38
CA TYR A 10 23.05 21.48 -24.48
C TYR A 10 21.58 21.20 -24.76
N SER A 11 21.28 20.07 -25.43
CA SER A 11 19.90 19.62 -25.61
C SER A 11 19.27 19.23 -24.27
N ASN A 12 17.95 19.37 -24.18
CA ASN A 12 17.20 19.02 -22.98
C ASN A 12 17.35 17.54 -22.61
N ASP A 13 17.32 16.65 -23.61
CA ASP A 13 17.55 15.21 -23.40
C ASP A 13 18.93 14.94 -22.78
N TYR A 14 19.98 15.66 -23.22
CA TYR A 14 21.33 15.52 -22.66
C TYR A 14 21.42 16.05 -21.23
N LYS A 15 20.83 17.23 -20.97
CA LYS A 15 20.78 17.79 -19.61
C LYS A 15 20.05 16.85 -18.65
N LEU A 16 18.90 16.31 -19.08
CA LEU A 16 18.10 15.40 -18.28
C LEU A 16 18.85 14.09 -18.00
N ASP A 17 19.54 13.51 -19.00
CA ASP A 17 20.38 12.31 -18.78
C ASP A 17 21.46 12.56 -17.70
N ILE A 18 22.14 13.70 -17.76
CA ILE A 18 23.17 14.05 -16.76
C ILE A 18 22.56 14.23 -15.37
N TYR A 19 21.42 14.92 -15.26
CA TYR A 19 20.74 15.05 -13.97
C TYR A 19 20.32 13.71 -13.40
N LEU A 20 19.81 12.79 -14.23
CA LEU A 20 19.43 11.45 -13.77
C LEU A 20 20.63 10.64 -13.28
N ARG A 21 21.78 10.71 -13.97
CA ARG A 21 23.02 10.07 -13.49
C ARG A 21 23.49 10.65 -12.15
N MET A 22 23.35 11.96 -11.96
CA MET A 22 23.66 12.59 -10.67
C MET A 22 22.73 12.07 -9.57
N VAL A 23 21.42 11.98 -9.85
CA VAL A 23 20.43 11.45 -8.90
C VAL A 23 20.72 10.00 -8.53
N GLU A 24 21.05 9.15 -9.51
CA GLU A 24 21.44 7.76 -9.28
C GLU A 24 22.68 7.68 -8.38
N ALA A 25 23.71 8.49 -8.64
CA ALA A 25 24.91 8.56 -7.79
C ALA A 25 24.60 9.04 -6.36
N TYR A 26 23.71 10.02 -6.17
CA TYR A 26 23.31 10.46 -4.83
C TYR A 26 22.47 9.41 -4.08
N PHE A 27 21.69 8.59 -4.78
CA PHE A 27 21.01 7.45 -4.16
C PHE A 27 22.00 6.38 -3.69
N GLU A 28 23.07 6.12 -4.44
CA GLU A 28 24.14 5.20 -4.01
C GLU A 28 24.90 5.74 -2.77
N LEU A 29 25.05 7.06 -2.67
CA LEU A 29 25.65 7.74 -1.52
C LEU A 29 24.68 7.93 -0.34
N ASN A 30 23.42 7.49 -0.45
CA ASN A 30 22.37 7.67 0.54
C ASN A 30 22.13 9.15 0.96
N ASP A 31 22.29 10.10 0.02
CA ASP A 31 22.03 11.53 0.23
C ASP A 31 20.75 11.98 -0.52
N PRO A 32 19.57 11.83 0.09
CA PRO A 32 18.31 12.17 -0.57
C PRO A 32 18.11 13.68 -0.76
N THR A 33 18.83 14.51 0.01
CA THR A 33 18.69 15.97 -0.06
C THR A 33 19.28 16.49 -1.36
N GLN A 34 20.48 16.02 -1.70
CA GLN A 34 21.09 16.37 -2.98
C GLN A 34 20.35 15.72 -4.15
N ALA A 35 19.91 14.47 -4.00
CA ALA A 35 19.07 13.82 -5.01
C ALA A 35 17.81 14.65 -5.33
N GLU A 36 17.13 15.19 -4.32
CA GLU A 36 15.95 16.04 -4.50
C GLU A 36 16.23 17.29 -5.35
N VAL A 37 17.36 17.96 -5.13
CA VAL A 37 17.74 19.15 -5.90
C VAL A 37 17.82 18.84 -7.39
N TYR A 38 18.49 17.73 -7.76
CA TYR A 38 18.66 17.36 -9.16
C TYR A 38 17.41 16.75 -9.77
N VAL A 39 16.60 16.02 -8.99
CA VAL A 39 15.27 15.55 -9.43
C VAL A 39 14.34 16.74 -9.72
N ASN A 40 14.35 17.78 -8.90
CA ASN A 40 13.53 18.96 -9.13
C ASN A 40 13.95 19.72 -10.40
N ARG A 41 15.27 19.82 -10.66
CA ARG A 41 15.78 20.37 -11.94
C ARG A 41 15.38 19.52 -13.14
N ALA A 42 15.49 18.20 -13.02
CA ALA A 42 15.04 17.25 -14.04
C ALA A 42 13.53 17.36 -14.32
N SER A 43 12.71 17.66 -13.30
CA SER A 43 11.25 17.78 -13.43
C SER A 43 10.80 18.92 -14.34
N LEU A 44 11.62 19.98 -14.46
CA LEU A 44 11.37 21.12 -15.34
C LEU A 44 11.58 20.75 -16.82
N LEU A 45 12.48 19.80 -17.10
CA LEU A 45 12.85 19.42 -18.46
C LEU A 45 12.02 18.25 -19.01
N GLN A 46 11.35 17.47 -18.15
CA GLN A 46 10.69 16.23 -18.53
C GLN A 46 9.64 16.39 -19.65
N ASN A 47 8.92 17.51 -19.67
CA ASN A 47 7.82 17.75 -20.62
C ASN A 47 8.34 18.11 -22.02
N GLU A 48 9.59 18.57 -22.10
CA GLU A 48 10.24 18.99 -23.33
C GLU A 48 11.02 17.85 -23.99
N CYS A 49 11.24 16.75 -23.25
CA CYS A 49 11.97 15.58 -23.72
C CYS A 49 11.03 14.65 -24.51
N LYS A 50 11.55 14.09 -25.60
CA LYS A 50 10.77 13.16 -26.47
C LYS A 50 11.10 11.70 -26.19
N ASP A 51 12.26 11.43 -25.61
CA ASP A 51 12.70 10.06 -25.31
C ASP A 51 11.90 9.46 -24.14
N GLN A 52 11.05 8.48 -24.45
CA GLN A 52 10.24 7.76 -23.48
C GLN A 52 11.08 6.98 -22.47
N LYS A 53 12.28 6.51 -22.82
CA LYS A 53 13.17 5.80 -21.89
C LYS A 53 13.67 6.73 -20.80
N LEU A 54 14.03 7.95 -21.21
CA LEU A 54 14.53 8.97 -20.31
C LEU A 54 13.42 9.47 -19.37
N ILE A 55 12.20 9.66 -19.88
CA ILE A 55 11.01 9.99 -19.08
C ILE A 55 10.70 8.88 -18.07
N MET A 56 10.79 7.61 -18.48
CA MET A 56 10.60 6.48 -17.58
C MET A 56 11.64 6.48 -16.46
N ARG A 57 12.95 6.64 -16.79
CA ARG A 57 14.02 6.74 -15.79
C ARG A 57 13.78 7.88 -14.81
N PHE A 58 13.38 9.05 -15.30
CA PHE A 58 13.00 10.19 -14.44
C PHE A 58 11.86 9.84 -13.49
N LYS A 59 10.76 9.27 -13.99
CA LYS A 59 9.62 8.88 -13.15
C LYS A 59 10.00 7.83 -12.11
N THR A 60 10.85 6.86 -12.48
CA THR A 60 11.39 5.86 -11.54
C THR A 60 12.24 6.53 -10.46
N ALA A 61 13.14 7.45 -10.84
CA ALA A 61 13.98 8.19 -9.89
C ALA A 61 13.13 9.07 -8.95
N TYR A 62 12.08 9.70 -9.46
CA TYR A 62 11.14 10.48 -8.66
C TYR A 62 10.38 9.60 -7.65
N ALA A 63 9.91 8.42 -8.06
CA ALA A 63 9.27 7.47 -7.15
C ALA A 63 10.24 6.99 -6.06
N ARG A 64 11.52 6.74 -6.41
CA ARG A 64 12.57 6.41 -5.43
C ARG A 64 12.78 7.54 -4.43
N LEU A 65 12.84 8.78 -4.89
CA LEU A 65 12.98 9.93 -4.00
C LEU A 65 11.84 10.00 -2.97
N LEU A 66 10.60 9.71 -3.38
CA LEU A 66 9.45 9.67 -2.47
C LEU A 66 9.60 8.58 -1.41
N ASP A 67 10.15 7.40 -1.75
CA ASP A 67 10.49 6.37 -0.76
C ASP A 67 11.52 6.87 0.26
N PHE A 68 12.59 7.53 -0.19
CA PHE A 68 13.60 8.13 0.69
C PHE A 68 12.99 9.16 1.65
N LYS A 69 12.01 9.93 1.17
CA LYS A 69 11.29 10.93 1.97
C LYS A 69 10.18 10.31 2.84
N LYS A 70 10.06 8.97 2.88
CA LYS A 70 9.01 8.22 3.61
C LYS A 70 7.58 8.58 3.17
N LYS A 71 7.42 9.10 1.95
CA LYS A 71 6.14 9.41 1.32
C LYS A 71 5.61 8.18 0.58
N PHE A 72 5.47 7.06 1.31
CA PHE A 72 5.22 5.74 0.71
C PHE A 72 3.94 5.68 -0.13
N LEU A 73 2.87 6.35 0.31
CA LEU A 73 1.62 6.37 -0.45
C LEU A 73 1.78 7.04 -1.82
N GLU A 74 2.46 8.19 -1.87
CA GLU A 74 2.75 8.90 -3.11
C GLU A 74 3.67 8.05 -4.00
N ALA A 75 4.68 7.42 -3.42
CA ALA A 75 5.61 6.54 -4.13
C ALA A 75 4.89 5.33 -4.75
N GLY A 76 4.01 4.67 -3.98
CA GLY A 76 3.27 3.50 -4.44
C GLY A 76 2.33 3.79 -5.60
N GLN A 77 1.67 4.96 -5.58
CA GLN A 77 0.88 5.43 -6.73
C GLN A 77 1.75 5.62 -7.99
N ARG A 78 2.96 6.17 -7.84
CA ARG A 78 3.90 6.34 -8.97
C ARG A 78 4.42 5.02 -9.51
N TYR A 79 4.72 4.05 -8.65
CA TYR A 79 5.12 2.71 -9.09
C TYR A 79 4.00 1.96 -9.81
N ALA A 80 2.77 2.04 -9.31
CA ALA A 80 1.60 1.48 -9.99
C ALA A 80 1.40 2.14 -11.38
N GLU A 81 1.52 3.47 -11.46
CA GLU A 81 1.47 4.21 -12.74
C GLU A 81 2.57 3.73 -13.71
N LEU A 82 3.82 3.60 -13.23
CA LEU A 82 4.97 3.15 -14.02
C LEU A 82 4.74 1.78 -14.66
N SER A 83 4.18 0.82 -13.90
CA SER A 83 3.91 -0.54 -14.38
C SER A 83 2.88 -0.60 -15.52
N ILE A 84 1.97 0.39 -15.60
CA ILE A 84 0.93 0.46 -16.61
C ILE A 84 1.39 1.30 -17.81
N ARG A 85 1.94 2.50 -17.55
CA ARG A 85 2.23 3.51 -18.57
C ARG A 85 3.34 3.10 -19.55
N PHE A 86 4.32 2.34 -19.10
CA PHE A 86 5.50 1.97 -19.90
C PHE A 86 5.48 0.51 -20.37
N ARG A 87 4.29 -0.09 -20.56
CA ARG A 87 4.12 -1.50 -20.91
C ARG A 87 4.90 -1.96 -22.15
N GLY A 88 5.03 -1.10 -23.16
CA GLY A 88 5.76 -1.39 -24.40
C GLY A 88 7.26 -1.11 -24.35
N LEU A 89 7.76 -0.56 -23.24
CA LEU A 89 9.15 -0.12 -23.09
C LEU A 89 9.90 -0.86 -21.99
N ALA A 90 9.21 -1.12 -20.87
CA ALA A 90 9.73 -1.87 -19.74
C ALA A 90 9.60 -3.37 -19.99
N SER A 91 10.63 -4.11 -19.59
CA SER A 91 10.60 -5.57 -19.56
C SER A 91 9.55 -6.09 -18.56
N GLU A 92 9.19 -7.37 -18.69
CA GLU A 92 8.26 -7.99 -17.75
C GLU A 92 8.81 -7.97 -16.31
N ALA A 93 10.10 -8.22 -16.14
CA ALA A 93 10.78 -8.18 -14.84
C ALA A 93 10.79 -6.77 -14.21
N GLU A 94 11.04 -5.71 -14.99
CA GLU A 94 10.98 -4.34 -14.45
C GLU A 94 9.57 -3.97 -14.02
N ARG A 95 8.55 -4.43 -14.76
CA ARG A 95 7.15 -4.20 -14.40
C ARG A 95 6.73 -4.94 -13.15
N THR A 96 7.19 -6.16 -12.94
CA THR A 96 6.94 -6.89 -11.68
C THR A 96 7.63 -6.19 -10.53
N THR A 97 8.87 -5.73 -10.71
CA THR A 97 9.57 -4.89 -9.73
C THR A 97 8.78 -3.62 -9.38
N PHE A 98 8.20 -2.91 -10.36
CA PHE A 98 7.35 -1.76 -10.06
C PHE A 98 6.11 -2.15 -9.25
N LEU A 99 5.43 -3.26 -9.57
CA LEU A 99 4.27 -3.70 -8.79
C LEU A 99 4.64 -4.14 -7.37
N GLU A 100 5.77 -4.83 -7.20
CA GLU A 100 6.27 -5.20 -5.87
C GLU A 100 6.56 -3.96 -5.02
N ARG A 101 7.24 -2.96 -5.60
CA ARG A 101 7.52 -1.70 -4.89
C ARG A 101 6.24 -0.92 -4.60
N ALA A 102 5.26 -0.93 -5.51
CA ALA A 102 3.94 -0.35 -5.27
C ALA A 102 3.20 -1.03 -4.10
N LEU A 103 3.28 -2.36 -4.01
CA LEU A 103 2.68 -3.12 -2.92
C LEU A 103 3.38 -2.86 -1.59
N LEU A 104 4.71 -2.92 -1.54
CA LEU A 104 5.46 -2.69 -0.30
C LEU A 104 5.31 -1.26 0.20
N SER A 105 5.30 -0.26 -0.68
CA SER A 105 5.04 1.13 -0.30
C SER A 105 3.59 1.33 0.16
N ALA A 106 2.61 0.69 -0.46
CA ALA A 106 1.23 0.68 0.04
C ALA A 106 1.13 0.02 1.43
N LEU A 107 1.95 -0.99 1.70
CA LEU A 107 2.00 -1.69 2.98
C LEU A 107 2.59 -0.80 4.08
N LEU A 108 3.71 -0.12 3.81
CA LEU A 108 4.39 0.81 4.72
C LEU A 108 3.64 2.14 4.93
N ALA A 109 2.74 2.50 4.01
CA ALA A 109 1.89 3.67 4.19
C ALA A 109 0.90 3.47 5.35
N GLY A 110 0.65 4.53 6.12
CA GLY A 110 -0.36 4.52 7.19
C GLY A 110 -1.76 4.19 6.66
N ALA A 111 -2.60 3.57 7.50
CA ALA A 111 -3.97 3.25 7.11
C ALA A 111 -4.76 4.52 6.71
N GLY A 112 -5.61 4.43 5.68
CA GLY A 112 -6.41 5.56 5.22
C GLY A 112 -7.09 5.32 3.87
N HIS A 113 -8.03 6.20 3.51
CA HIS A 113 -8.85 6.08 2.29
C HIS A 113 -8.01 5.98 1.00
N GLN A 114 -6.94 6.76 0.89
CA GLN A 114 -6.09 6.74 -0.30
C GLN A 114 -5.30 5.43 -0.43
N ARG A 115 -4.79 4.89 0.68
CA ARG A 115 -4.12 3.58 0.73
C ARG A 115 -5.09 2.47 0.35
N ALA A 116 -6.32 2.49 0.86
CA ALA A 116 -7.35 1.51 0.51
C ALA A 116 -7.66 1.50 -1.00
N ARG A 117 -7.72 2.68 -1.65
CA ARG A 117 -7.88 2.78 -3.10
C ARG A 117 -6.70 2.19 -3.87
N LEU A 118 -5.47 2.45 -3.42
CA LEU A 118 -4.27 1.87 -4.04
C LEU A 118 -4.26 0.34 -3.92
N LEU A 119 -4.54 -0.20 -2.72
CA LEU A 119 -4.66 -1.64 -2.50
C LEU A 119 -5.76 -2.27 -3.37
N ALA A 120 -6.90 -1.60 -3.54
CA ALA A 120 -7.97 -2.06 -4.42
C ALA A 120 -7.53 -2.10 -5.89
N SER A 121 -6.75 -1.11 -6.34
CA SER A 121 -6.20 -1.09 -7.70
C SER A 121 -5.20 -2.23 -7.91
N LEU A 122 -4.34 -2.50 -6.92
CA LEU A 122 -3.37 -3.58 -6.99
C LEU A 122 -4.05 -4.96 -6.95
N TYR A 123 -5.07 -5.14 -6.12
CA TYR A 123 -5.79 -6.42 -6.02
C TYR A 123 -6.53 -6.80 -7.31
N LYS A 124 -7.07 -5.80 -8.01
CA LYS A 124 -7.75 -6.00 -9.30
C LYS A 124 -6.79 -6.28 -10.46
N ASP A 125 -5.50 -6.00 -10.30
CA ASP A 125 -4.49 -6.30 -11.32
C ASP A 125 -4.08 -7.77 -11.20
N GLU A 126 -4.43 -8.59 -12.20
CA GLU A 126 -4.11 -10.02 -12.22
C GLU A 126 -2.61 -10.31 -12.10
N ARG A 127 -1.76 -9.39 -12.57
CA ARG A 127 -0.29 -9.51 -12.45
C ARG A 127 0.17 -9.51 -11.00
N CYS A 128 -0.63 -8.97 -10.07
CA CYS A 128 -0.29 -9.00 -8.66
C CYS A 128 -0.42 -10.39 -8.05
N GLN A 129 -1.14 -11.33 -8.67
CA GLN A 129 -1.33 -12.69 -8.15
C GLN A 129 -0.04 -13.50 -8.09
N THR A 130 0.94 -13.20 -8.95
CA THR A 130 2.24 -13.87 -8.97
C THR A 130 3.24 -13.29 -7.97
N LEU A 131 2.90 -12.19 -7.29
CA LEU A 131 3.80 -11.52 -6.36
C LEU A 131 3.86 -12.27 -5.03
N GLN A 132 5.04 -12.31 -4.43
CA GLN A 132 5.23 -12.94 -3.11
C GLN A 132 4.34 -12.30 -2.03
N GLY A 133 4.08 -10.99 -2.13
CA GLY A 133 3.21 -10.26 -1.20
C GLY A 133 1.71 -10.37 -1.46
N PHE A 134 1.27 -11.13 -2.48
CA PHE A 134 -0.15 -11.23 -2.81
C PHE A 134 -1.05 -11.72 -1.67
N PRO A 135 -0.67 -12.74 -0.86
CA PRO A 135 -1.52 -13.20 0.25
C PRO A 135 -1.81 -12.08 1.27
N ILE A 136 -0.86 -11.17 1.47
CA ILE A 136 -1.01 -10.03 2.38
C ILE A 136 -1.85 -8.94 1.72
N LEU A 137 -1.64 -8.67 0.42
CA LEU A 137 -2.50 -7.77 -0.35
C LEU A 137 -3.97 -8.21 -0.29
N GLU A 138 -4.24 -9.50 -0.46
CA GLU A 138 -5.60 -10.05 -0.39
C GLU A 138 -6.20 -9.85 0.99
N LYS A 139 -5.47 -10.17 2.07
CA LYS A 139 -5.93 -9.96 3.45
C LYS A 139 -6.18 -8.47 3.73
N MET A 140 -5.29 -7.59 3.29
CA MET A 140 -5.44 -6.14 3.46
C MET A 140 -6.66 -5.60 2.71
N TYR A 141 -6.84 -5.99 1.45
CA TYR A 141 -7.97 -5.57 0.63
C TYR A 141 -9.31 -6.07 1.17
N LYS A 142 -9.38 -7.34 1.57
CA LYS A 142 -10.59 -7.96 2.15
C LYS A 142 -10.81 -7.59 3.61
N ARG A 143 -9.96 -6.72 4.18
CA ARG A 143 -10.01 -6.27 5.58
C ARG A 143 -10.05 -7.43 6.59
N ARG A 144 -9.22 -8.44 6.35
CA ARG A 144 -9.03 -9.60 7.23
C ARG A 144 -7.89 -9.36 8.20
N LEU A 145 -7.89 -10.06 9.33
CA LEU A 145 -6.79 -10.07 10.28
C LEU A 145 -5.51 -10.62 9.64
N ILE A 146 -4.39 -9.99 9.97
CA ILE A 146 -3.06 -10.33 9.48
C ILE A 146 -2.22 -10.78 10.68
N SER A 147 -1.67 -11.99 10.60
CA SER A 147 -0.71 -12.51 11.58
C SER A 147 0.68 -11.94 11.32
N ARG A 148 1.44 -11.69 12.39
CA ARG A 148 2.83 -11.20 12.34
C ARG A 148 3.74 -12.09 11.49
N GLU A 149 3.54 -13.40 11.55
CA GLU A 149 4.33 -14.36 10.76
C GLU A 149 4.16 -14.16 9.25
N SER A 150 2.92 -13.89 8.81
CA SER A 150 2.64 -13.60 7.40
C SER A 150 3.46 -12.40 6.94
N LEU A 151 3.53 -11.34 7.75
CA LEU A 151 4.24 -10.11 7.41
C LEU A 151 5.76 -10.23 7.50
N ARG A 152 6.28 -11.02 8.45
CA ARG A 152 7.71 -11.35 8.54
C ARG A 152 8.23 -12.03 7.27
N SER A 153 7.40 -12.77 6.54
CA SER A 153 7.80 -13.35 5.25
C SER A 153 8.21 -12.31 4.19
N LEU A 154 7.76 -11.05 4.31
CA LEU A 154 8.16 -9.95 3.42
C LEU A 154 9.44 -9.25 3.83
N HIS A 155 10.01 -9.58 4.98
CA HIS A 155 11.22 -8.93 5.49
C HIS A 155 12.38 -8.94 4.48
N PRO A 156 12.70 -10.06 3.78
CA PRO A 156 13.77 -10.07 2.79
C PRO A 156 13.50 -9.12 1.61
N LEU A 157 12.24 -9.00 1.18
CA LEU A 157 11.85 -8.10 0.09
C LEU A 157 11.91 -6.63 0.51
N LEU A 158 11.52 -6.32 1.75
CA LEU A 158 11.63 -4.97 2.29
C LEU A 158 13.09 -4.53 2.40
N ILE A 159 13.98 -5.41 2.86
CA ILE A 159 15.42 -5.15 2.86
C ILE A 159 15.96 -4.95 1.44
N HIS A 160 15.55 -5.80 0.50
CA HIS A 160 15.98 -5.69 -0.90
C HIS A 160 15.61 -4.34 -1.54
N TYR A 161 14.39 -3.85 -1.29
CA TYR A 161 13.89 -2.63 -1.93
C TYR A 161 14.10 -1.34 -1.13
N TYR A 162 14.32 -1.45 0.18
CA TYR A 162 14.55 -0.32 1.08
C TYR A 162 15.80 -0.53 1.96
N PRO A 163 16.96 -0.88 1.37
CA PRO A 163 18.19 -1.09 2.15
C PRO A 163 18.61 0.18 2.93
N GLN A 164 18.27 1.35 2.41
CA GLN A 164 18.51 2.64 3.06
C GLN A 164 17.70 2.86 4.34
N LEU A 165 16.53 2.23 4.47
CA LEU A 165 15.65 2.38 5.63
C LEU A 165 15.93 1.30 6.68
N PHE A 166 16.26 0.09 6.23
CA PHE A 166 16.27 -1.10 7.08
C PHE A 166 17.61 -1.85 7.12
N GLY A 167 18.64 -1.35 6.43
CA GLY A 167 19.96 -1.98 6.35
C GLY A 167 20.09 -2.95 5.18
N SER A 168 21.32 -3.35 4.87
CA SER A 168 21.64 -4.31 3.81
C SER A 168 21.99 -5.66 4.43
N ALA A 169 21.46 -6.76 3.87
CA ALA A 169 21.86 -8.13 4.24
C ALA A 169 23.37 -8.38 4.04
N ASN A 170 24.05 -7.57 3.20
CA ASN A 170 25.45 -7.74 2.86
C ASN A 170 26.44 -7.07 3.85
N GLU A 171 25.95 -6.35 4.87
CA GLU A 171 26.83 -5.86 5.97
C GLU A 171 27.26 -6.98 6.93
N ALA A 172 26.75 -8.21 6.75
CA ALA A 172 27.20 -9.40 7.47
C ALA A 172 28.61 -9.89 7.07
N GLY A 173 29.23 -9.29 6.04
CA GLY A 173 30.53 -9.70 5.49
C GLY A 173 31.78 -9.13 6.16
N ASP A 174 31.65 -8.11 7.03
CA ASP A 174 32.78 -7.54 7.75
C ASP A 174 32.49 -7.54 9.26
N ALA A 175 32.88 -8.63 9.92
CA ALA A 175 32.60 -8.92 11.33
C ALA A 175 33.25 -7.92 12.33
N SER A 176 33.95 -6.89 11.84
CA SER A 176 34.63 -5.90 12.67
C SER A 176 33.81 -4.64 12.95
N VAL A 177 32.66 -4.43 12.29
CA VAL A 177 31.75 -3.29 12.53
C VAL A 177 30.35 -3.79 12.92
N LYS A 178 30.28 -4.65 13.94
CA LYS A 178 29.04 -4.79 14.73
C LYS A 178 28.88 -3.53 15.58
N GLY A 179 28.52 -2.41 14.96
CA GLY A 179 28.06 -1.23 15.66
C GLY A 179 26.59 -1.39 16.06
N ASP A 180 26.19 -0.74 17.16
CA ASP A 180 24.79 -0.64 17.64
C ASP A 180 23.77 -0.26 16.55
N GLY A 181 24.22 0.37 15.45
CA GLY A 181 23.36 0.85 14.37
C GLY A 181 22.69 -0.23 13.50
N CYS A 182 23.23 -1.46 13.42
CA CYS A 182 22.60 -2.53 12.63
C CYS A 182 21.39 -3.12 13.38
N GLU A 183 21.58 -3.44 14.66
CA GLU A 183 20.51 -3.94 15.53
C GLU A 183 19.38 -2.91 15.68
N GLN A 184 19.73 -1.62 15.78
CA GLN A 184 18.74 -0.53 15.84
C GLN A 184 17.89 -0.41 14.57
N ARG A 185 18.44 -0.67 13.37
CA ARG A 185 17.68 -0.58 12.10
C ARG A 185 16.74 -1.77 11.91
N GLU A 186 17.17 -2.97 12.32
CA GLU A 186 16.33 -4.16 12.30
C GLU A 186 15.16 -4.03 13.29
N GLN A 187 15.43 -3.51 14.50
CA GLN A 187 14.38 -3.14 15.46
C GLN A 187 13.41 -2.10 14.88
N GLN A 188 13.91 -1.05 14.23
CA GLN A 188 13.06 -0.06 13.56
C GLN A 188 12.17 -0.66 12.47
N LEU A 189 12.68 -1.62 11.69
CA LEU A 189 11.86 -2.33 10.70
C LEU A 189 10.74 -3.11 11.40
N GLN A 190 11.08 -3.83 12.46
CA GLN A 190 10.10 -4.61 13.20
C GLN A 190 9.02 -3.71 13.84
N ASP A 191 9.40 -2.59 14.44
CA ASP A 191 8.46 -1.62 15.02
C ASP A 191 7.50 -1.05 13.97
N VAL A 192 8.01 -0.70 12.78
CA VAL A 192 7.18 -0.19 11.68
C VAL A 192 6.20 -1.26 11.19
N LEU A 193 6.65 -2.50 11.05
CA LEU A 193 5.78 -3.60 10.63
C LEU A 193 4.73 -3.92 11.68
N GLU A 194 5.11 -3.99 12.95
CA GLU A 194 4.19 -4.23 14.07
C GLU A 194 3.13 -3.12 14.13
N ARG A 195 3.53 -1.85 14.01
CA ARG A 195 2.57 -0.74 13.91
C ARG A 195 1.60 -0.91 12.74
N VAL A 196 2.07 -1.26 11.54
CA VAL A 196 1.22 -1.48 10.37
C VAL A 196 0.23 -2.63 10.59
N VAL A 197 0.67 -3.73 11.22
CA VAL A 197 -0.21 -4.86 11.58
C VAL A 197 -1.31 -4.40 12.52
N VAL A 198 -0.93 -3.72 13.60
CA VAL A 198 -1.86 -3.35 14.67
C VAL A 198 -2.89 -2.34 14.14
N GLU A 199 -2.45 -1.29 13.44
CA GLU A 199 -3.38 -0.33 12.82
C GLU A 199 -4.35 -1.00 11.83
N HIS A 200 -3.87 -1.96 11.03
CA HIS A 200 -4.72 -2.69 10.08
C HIS A 200 -5.71 -3.61 10.79
N ASN A 201 -5.23 -4.39 11.77
CA ASN A 201 -6.06 -5.33 12.52
C ASN A 201 -7.10 -4.62 13.38
N MET A 202 -6.80 -3.42 13.90
CA MET A 202 -7.77 -2.54 14.56
C MET A 202 -8.95 -2.19 13.65
N LEU A 203 -8.68 -1.83 12.40
CA LEU A 203 -9.73 -1.55 11.40
C LEU A 203 -10.48 -2.81 10.96
N ALA A 204 -9.82 -3.97 10.95
CA ALA A 204 -10.48 -5.24 10.70
C ALA A 204 -11.42 -5.61 11.86
N ALA A 205 -10.98 -5.40 13.10
CA ALA A 205 -11.75 -5.66 14.32
C ALA A 205 -13.02 -4.79 14.37
N SER A 206 -12.95 -3.52 13.97
CA SER A 206 -14.13 -2.63 13.96
C SER A 206 -15.26 -3.07 13.03
N LEU A 207 -14.96 -3.90 12.02
CA LEU A 207 -15.96 -4.46 11.12
C LEU A 207 -16.63 -5.71 11.68
N ILE A 208 -15.91 -6.45 12.52
CA ILE A 208 -16.34 -7.73 13.07
C ILE A 208 -17.13 -7.49 14.37
N TYR A 209 -16.60 -6.66 15.26
CA TYR A 209 -17.13 -6.43 16.59
C TYR A 209 -18.01 -5.19 16.65
N ASN A 210 -19.06 -5.22 17.49
CA ASN A 210 -19.76 -4.01 17.90
C ASN A 210 -19.03 -3.35 19.06
N ASN A 211 -18.54 -4.18 19.99
CA ASN A 211 -17.71 -3.78 21.11
C ASN A 211 -16.74 -4.91 21.45
N ILE A 212 -15.65 -4.55 22.13
CA ILE A 212 -14.61 -5.50 22.58
C ILE A 212 -13.92 -4.92 23.81
N THR A 213 -13.57 -5.77 24.79
CA THR A 213 -12.75 -5.35 25.94
C THR A 213 -11.32 -5.06 25.49
N LEU A 214 -10.64 -4.10 26.14
CA LEU A 214 -9.25 -3.75 25.83
C LEU A 214 -8.29 -4.94 26.00
N GLU A 215 -8.56 -5.83 26.94
CA GLU A 215 -7.79 -7.07 27.15
C GLU A 215 -7.88 -8.00 25.94
N ASN A 216 -9.10 -8.35 25.50
CA ASN A 216 -9.33 -9.21 24.33
C ASN A 216 -8.86 -8.56 23.03
N LEU A 217 -8.96 -7.23 22.94
CA LEU A 217 -8.44 -6.47 21.81
C LEU A 217 -6.91 -6.53 21.78
N GLY A 218 -6.25 -6.40 22.94
CA GLY A 218 -4.80 -6.60 23.07
C GLY A 218 -4.37 -7.99 22.60
N GLU A 219 -5.04 -9.04 23.08
CA GLU A 219 -4.78 -10.42 22.63
C GLU A 219 -4.95 -10.61 21.13
N LEU A 220 -6.01 -10.04 20.54
CA LEU A 220 -6.29 -10.12 19.10
C LEU A 220 -5.21 -9.44 18.24
N LEU A 221 -4.61 -8.36 18.76
CA LEU A 221 -3.56 -7.58 18.09
C LEU A 221 -2.15 -8.07 18.46
N GLU A 222 -2.06 -9.03 19.39
CA GLU A 222 -0.85 -9.55 20.00
C GLU A 222 -0.05 -8.45 20.76
N VAL A 223 -0.71 -7.40 21.27
CA VAL A 223 -0.11 -6.25 21.99
C VAL A 223 -0.69 -6.12 23.40
N GLU A 224 -0.03 -5.32 24.24
CA GLU A 224 -0.56 -5.00 25.58
C GLU A 224 -1.86 -4.17 25.47
N ALA A 225 -2.79 -4.37 26.41
CA ALA A 225 -4.06 -3.64 26.45
C ALA A 225 -3.87 -2.11 26.47
N SER A 226 -2.87 -1.61 27.21
CA SER A 226 -2.52 -0.18 27.28
C SER A 226 -2.05 0.38 25.92
N GLN A 227 -1.30 -0.42 25.17
CA GLN A 227 -0.85 -0.07 23.82
C GLN A 227 -2.01 -0.09 22.83
N ALA A 228 -2.89 -1.09 22.92
CA ALA A 228 -4.09 -1.17 22.09
C ALA A 228 -5.00 0.05 22.30
N GLU A 229 -5.19 0.50 23.55
CA GLU A 229 -5.93 1.72 23.88
C GLU A 229 -5.30 2.96 23.26
N SER A 230 -3.98 3.14 23.44
CA SER A 230 -3.24 4.29 22.89
C SER A 230 -3.35 4.37 21.36
N ILE A 231 -3.18 3.23 20.67
CA ILE A 231 -3.29 3.16 19.22
C ILE A 231 -4.74 3.40 18.77
N ALA A 232 -5.73 2.84 19.46
CA ALA A 232 -7.14 3.10 19.19
C ALA A 232 -7.46 4.59 19.31
N ALA A 233 -7.03 5.24 20.39
CA ALA A 233 -7.22 6.66 20.64
C ALA A 233 -6.57 7.51 19.54
N GLN A 234 -5.34 7.19 19.14
CA GLN A 234 -4.67 7.87 18.03
C GLN A 234 -5.46 7.73 16.72
N MET A 235 -5.93 6.53 16.40
CA MET A 235 -6.67 6.29 15.17
C MET A 235 -8.04 6.99 15.14
N ILE A 236 -8.68 7.15 16.30
CA ILE A 236 -9.91 7.94 16.45
C ILE A 236 -9.61 9.43 16.25
N CYS A 237 -8.58 9.96 16.91
CA CYS A 237 -8.16 11.36 16.76
C CYS A 237 -7.79 11.75 15.31
N GLU A 238 -7.26 10.80 14.54
CA GLU A 238 -6.89 10.99 13.14
C GLU A 238 -8.07 10.78 12.17
N ASP A 239 -9.31 10.61 12.66
CA ASP A 239 -10.53 10.30 11.89
C ASP A 239 -10.40 9.06 11.00
N ARG A 240 -9.52 8.12 11.39
CA ARG A 240 -9.28 6.87 10.66
C ARG A 240 -10.10 5.70 11.19
N LEU A 241 -10.49 5.76 12.46
CA LEU A 241 -11.29 4.76 13.15
C LEU A 241 -12.50 5.45 13.80
N ILE A 242 -13.70 4.97 13.49
CA ILE A 242 -14.93 5.47 14.11
C ILE A 242 -15.26 4.56 15.30
N ALA A 243 -14.89 5.00 16.50
CA ALA A 243 -15.07 4.25 17.74
C ALA A 243 -15.12 5.19 18.95
N GLN A 244 -15.66 4.69 20.06
CA GLN A 244 -15.67 5.33 21.37
C GLN A 244 -14.98 4.41 22.38
N ILE A 245 -14.12 4.98 23.22
CA ILE A 245 -13.39 4.23 24.26
C ILE A 245 -14.03 4.55 25.60
N ASP A 246 -14.51 3.52 26.30
CA ASP A 246 -14.91 3.59 27.70
C ASP A 246 -13.74 3.11 28.56
N GLN A 247 -13.07 4.07 29.20
CA GLN A 247 -11.89 3.80 30.02
C GLN A 247 -12.25 3.25 31.42
N ILE A 248 -13.50 3.42 31.88
CA ILE A 248 -13.93 2.94 33.20
C ILE A 248 -14.16 1.42 33.11
N ASP A 249 -14.93 1.00 32.11
CA ASP A 249 -15.25 -0.41 31.88
C ASP A 249 -14.21 -1.14 31.02
N GLY A 250 -13.26 -0.39 30.42
CA GLY A 250 -12.20 -0.93 29.57
C GLY A 250 -12.73 -1.53 28.27
N VAL A 251 -13.73 -0.90 27.65
CA VAL A 251 -14.42 -1.40 26.45
C VAL A 251 -14.33 -0.39 25.31
N VAL A 252 -14.00 -0.88 24.12
CA VAL A 252 -14.07 -0.10 22.87
C VAL A 252 -15.38 -0.41 22.17
N TYR A 253 -16.17 0.62 21.90
CA TYR A 253 -17.40 0.56 21.11
C TYR A 253 -17.13 1.03 19.69
N PHE A 254 -17.34 0.17 18.70
CA PHE A 254 -17.22 0.52 17.30
C PHE A 254 -18.56 1.01 16.76
N GLU A 255 -18.57 2.17 16.12
CA GLU A 255 -19.79 2.72 15.56
C GLU A 255 -20.11 1.98 14.25
N LYS A 256 -21.26 1.32 14.21
CA LYS A 256 -21.83 0.80 12.96
C LYS A 256 -22.85 1.79 12.44
N GLU A 257 -22.89 1.98 11.12
CA GLU A 257 -23.97 2.73 10.48
C GLU A 257 -25.33 2.27 11.04
N SER A 258 -26.08 3.24 11.56
CA SER A 258 -27.32 2.99 12.27
C SER A 258 -28.36 2.27 11.40
N VAL A 259 -29.26 1.58 12.08
CA VAL A 259 -30.17 0.53 11.62
C VAL A 259 -31.17 0.88 10.48
N PRO A 260 -31.55 2.14 10.13
CA PRO A 260 -32.53 2.37 9.06
C PRO A 260 -32.05 1.91 7.66
N ALA A 261 -30.76 2.12 7.37
CA ALA A 261 -30.15 1.68 6.12
C ALA A 261 -29.94 0.15 6.08
N SER A 262 -29.68 -0.47 7.24
CA SER A 262 -29.50 -1.92 7.37
C SER A 262 -30.78 -2.72 7.09
N ALA A 263 -31.94 -2.24 7.52
CA ALA A 263 -33.21 -2.90 7.21
C ALA A 263 -33.51 -2.85 5.71
N SER A 264 -33.32 -1.68 5.10
CA SER A 264 -33.51 -1.49 3.65
C SER A 264 -32.52 -2.31 2.82
N SER A 265 -31.25 -2.38 3.22
CA SER A 265 -30.24 -3.19 2.52
C SER A 265 -30.48 -4.69 2.65
N LYS A 266 -31.01 -5.17 3.79
CA LYS A 266 -31.46 -6.56 3.94
C LYS A 266 -32.62 -6.89 3.02
N VAL A 267 -33.63 -6.02 2.94
CA VAL A 267 -34.77 -6.19 2.01
C VAL A 267 -34.27 -6.19 0.56
N GLN A 268 -33.36 -5.30 0.20
CA GLN A 268 -32.77 -5.25 -1.13
C GLN A 268 -31.93 -6.49 -1.44
N GLY A 269 -31.17 -7.01 -0.48
CA GLY A 269 -30.42 -8.26 -0.63
C GLY A 269 -31.32 -9.48 -0.81
N LEU A 270 -32.46 -9.51 -0.13
CA LEU A 270 -33.48 -10.55 -0.29
C LEU A 270 -34.11 -10.46 -1.69
N TRP A 271 -34.42 -9.24 -2.15
CA TRP A 271 -34.96 -8.99 -3.49
C TRP A 271 -33.98 -9.42 -4.59
N MET A 272 -32.69 -9.07 -4.46
CA MET A 272 -31.65 -9.53 -5.39
C MET A 272 -31.49 -11.05 -5.40
N SER A 273 -31.62 -11.70 -4.23
CA SER A 273 -31.55 -13.16 -4.13
C SER A 273 -32.74 -13.84 -4.81
N VAL A 274 -33.95 -13.29 -4.63
CA VAL A 274 -35.16 -13.76 -5.30
C VAL A 274 -35.02 -13.61 -6.82
N ASN A 275 -34.58 -12.46 -7.31
CA ASN A 275 -34.34 -12.28 -8.75
C ASN A 275 -33.33 -13.27 -9.30
N ARG A 276 -32.23 -13.52 -8.59
CA ARG A 276 -31.23 -14.47 -9.02
C ARG A 276 -31.78 -15.90 -9.11
N ILE A 277 -32.69 -16.27 -8.21
CA ILE A 277 -33.39 -17.56 -8.26
C ILE A 277 -34.34 -17.58 -9.46
N ILE A 278 -35.10 -16.51 -9.69
CA ILE A 278 -36.02 -16.41 -10.84
C ILE A 278 -35.25 -16.51 -12.17
N GLU A 279 -34.16 -15.75 -12.33
CA GLU A 279 -33.27 -15.81 -13.51
C GLU A 279 -32.69 -17.22 -13.70
N GLY A 280 -32.31 -17.90 -12.60
CA GLY A 280 -31.85 -19.28 -12.65
C GLY A 280 -32.93 -20.26 -13.11
N ILE A 281 -34.16 -20.12 -12.61
CA ILE A 281 -35.30 -20.95 -13.02
C ILE A 281 -35.68 -20.68 -14.49
N GLU A 282 -35.64 -19.43 -14.93
CA GLU A 282 -35.87 -19.05 -16.34
C GLU A 282 -34.84 -19.65 -17.29
N ALA A 283 -33.57 -19.68 -16.88
CA ALA A 283 -32.48 -20.28 -17.66
C ALA A 283 -32.62 -21.80 -17.78
N ASP A 284 -32.93 -22.49 -16.69
CA ASP A 284 -32.97 -23.96 -16.64
C ASP A 284 -34.32 -24.55 -17.12
N HIS A 285 -35.42 -23.81 -16.94
CA HIS A 285 -36.79 -24.29 -17.22
C HIS A 285 -37.70 -23.26 -17.92
N PRO A 286 -37.35 -22.82 -19.15
CA PRO A 286 -38.11 -21.77 -19.86
C PRO A 286 -39.55 -22.17 -20.19
N ALA A 287 -39.82 -23.45 -20.47
CA ALA A 287 -41.16 -23.95 -20.78
C ALA A 287 -42.09 -23.94 -19.55
N TRP A 288 -41.55 -24.15 -18.34
CA TRP A 288 -42.33 -24.11 -17.10
C TRP A 288 -42.72 -22.66 -16.75
N VAL A 289 -41.80 -21.72 -16.95
CA VAL A 289 -42.05 -20.28 -16.75
C VAL A 289 -43.08 -19.76 -17.75
N ALA A 290 -42.99 -20.14 -19.02
CA ALA A 290 -43.97 -19.77 -20.05
C ALA A 290 -45.40 -20.27 -19.73
N ALA A 291 -45.52 -21.42 -19.05
CA ALA A 291 -46.82 -21.97 -18.65
C ALA A 291 -47.45 -21.23 -17.46
N HIS A 292 -46.65 -20.71 -16.52
CA HIS A 292 -47.15 -20.10 -15.28
C HIS A 292 -47.12 -18.56 -15.27
N SER A 293 -46.41 -17.93 -16.21
CA SER A 293 -46.37 -16.47 -16.36
C SER A 293 -47.70 -15.85 -16.85
N GLY A 294 -48.63 -16.67 -17.36
CA GLY A 294 -49.97 -16.26 -17.81
C GLY A 294 -51.08 -16.34 -16.75
N GLU A 295 -50.84 -16.89 -15.56
CA GLU A 295 -51.88 -17.08 -14.53
C GLU A 295 -51.97 -15.93 -13.52
N VAL A 296 -51.15 -14.88 -13.64
CA VAL A 296 -51.14 -13.71 -12.75
C VAL A 296 -51.71 -12.48 -13.47
N THR A 297 -53.01 -12.50 -13.72
CA THR A 297 -53.85 -11.30 -13.99
C THR A 297 -55.14 -11.44 -13.20
#